data_AF-A0A317VQ24-F1
#
_entry.id   AF-A0A317VQ24-F1
#
_cell.length_a   1.000
_cell.length_b   1.000
_cell.length_c   1.000
_cell.angle_alpha   90.00
_cell.angle_beta   90.00
_cell.angle_gamma   90.00
#
_symmetry.space_group_name_H-M   'P 1'
#
loop_
_entity.id
_entity.type
_entity.pdbx_description
1 polymer ?
#
loop_
_entity_poly.entity_id
_entity_poly.type
_entity_poly.pdbx_seq_one_letter_code
_entity_poly.pdbx_strand_id
1 'polypeptide(L)'
;MDSHAERLSYLAAHVMSLDNRGCSPREDSAWGRIFLQLSSQVECVKAAAVAFGAAYESSQINLIGHRPYSTWNYYGSALARLRSDFHNGSVGAESLALASMVLAYVEILSQHEQNAFTHFLGAVQILTKAEQHRWQASSADILSTMKDALVKINLLIGSYGLSQTPQYMYLDFPRIPTRDDAFCEPELAIDAAMHCLYRSYQFIEQASHLRYTYSNWKEHDPTMCKAQSDAAAECRFVLDCLAALATTLQARCSSATPTPRDLDMLAEIHAVRTQLTSALIFILCAHSPYETAYDEHNDQFQSIISDAAASARLRRRNKPSAFKRFSTRPGIVSPLFIVSIKCRNPSLRALATTLLNEQSREGPADGRILAAIGARLAALETSSSVSSSPNAPLAVCDISEGQRVYGYSVSPRFSGDSRHVVDVIFQRPSPPLMQGWGHIDYSCQNGWMYWSETIEI
;
A
#
# COMPACT_ATOMS: atom_id res chain seq x y z
N MET A 1 6.65 36.14 -8.08
CA MET A 1 6.46 34.67 -8.04
C MET A 1 5.03 34.39 -8.48
N ASP A 2 4.83 33.31 -9.24
CA ASP A 2 3.56 33.02 -9.88
C ASP A 2 2.53 32.60 -8.82
N SER A 3 1.47 33.40 -8.61
CA SER A 3 0.44 33.20 -7.57
C SER A 3 -0.17 31.79 -7.62
N HIS A 4 -0.21 31.19 -8.82
CA HIS A 4 -0.66 29.83 -9.03
C HIS A 4 0.28 28.77 -8.41
N ALA A 5 1.59 28.92 -8.58
CA ALA A 5 2.57 27.98 -8.03
C ALA A 5 2.57 27.99 -6.50
N GLU A 6 2.43 29.16 -5.87
CA GLU A 6 2.32 29.26 -4.41
C GLU A 6 1.08 28.51 -3.91
N ARG A 7 -0.07 28.69 -4.57
CA ARG A 7 -1.31 27.94 -4.26
C ARG A 7 -1.13 26.42 -4.35
N LEU A 8 -0.45 25.94 -5.40
CA LEU A 8 -0.18 24.50 -5.59
C LEU A 8 0.75 23.95 -4.50
N SER A 9 1.77 24.71 -4.10
CA SER A 9 2.66 24.36 -3.00
C SER A 9 1.91 24.25 -1.66
N TYR A 10 1.01 25.20 -1.38
CA TYR A 10 0.14 25.14 -0.19
C TYR A 10 -0.82 23.96 -0.22
N LEU A 11 -1.38 23.64 -1.40
CA LEU A 11 -2.23 22.47 -1.55
C LEU A 11 -1.46 21.17 -1.24
N ALA A 12 -0.23 21.05 -1.74
CA ALA A 12 0.62 19.91 -1.43
C ALA A 12 0.86 19.78 0.08
N ALA A 13 1.24 20.87 0.74
CA ALA A 13 1.46 20.87 2.18
C ALA A 13 0.19 20.51 2.96
N HIS A 14 -0.95 21.03 2.54
CA HIS A 14 -2.22 20.64 3.13
C HIS A 14 -2.46 19.14 2.99
N VAL A 15 -2.51 18.62 1.75
CA VAL A 15 -2.84 17.22 1.45
C VAL A 15 -1.87 16.22 2.08
N MET A 16 -0.56 16.46 1.97
CA MET A 16 0.45 15.53 2.51
C MET A 16 0.51 15.55 4.03
N SER A 17 0.20 16.70 4.66
CA SER A 17 0.07 16.76 6.11
C SER A 17 -1.15 15.98 6.59
N LEU A 18 -2.24 15.90 5.80
CA LEU A 18 -3.43 15.20 6.26
C LEU A 18 -3.12 13.75 6.62
N ASP A 19 -3.46 13.38 7.85
CA ASP A 19 -3.49 11.98 8.25
C ASP A 19 -4.64 11.23 7.56
N ASN A 20 -4.76 9.93 7.85
CA ASN A 20 -5.87 9.09 7.44
C ASN A 20 -7.26 9.60 7.88
N ARG A 21 -7.37 10.75 8.57
CA ARG A 21 -8.59 11.43 9.03
C ARG A 21 -8.86 12.75 8.29
N GLY A 22 -7.87 13.35 7.63
CA GLY A 22 -8.04 14.68 7.05
C GLY A 22 -7.74 15.79 8.05
N CYS A 23 -7.11 15.42 9.16
CA CYS A 23 -6.63 16.31 10.20
C CYS A 23 -5.14 16.54 9.99
N SER A 24 -4.65 17.73 10.36
CA SER A 24 -3.21 17.99 10.42
C SER A 24 -2.54 16.90 11.28
N PRO A 25 -1.43 16.31 10.83
CA PRO A 25 -0.76 15.26 11.58
C PRO A 25 -0.14 15.89 12.82
N ARG A 26 0.39 15.07 13.74
CA ARG A 26 1.29 15.57 14.79
C ARG A 26 2.36 16.47 14.14
N GLU A 27 2.66 17.58 14.80
CA GLU A 27 3.65 18.57 14.32
C GLU A 27 5.01 17.94 14.00
N ASP A 28 5.31 16.81 14.64
CA ASP A 28 6.57 16.07 14.58
C ASP A 28 6.71 15.12 13.38
N SER A 29 5.73 15.05 12.47
CA SER A 29 5.85 14.22 11.26
C SER A 29 6.62 14.93 10.14
N ALA A 30 7.28 14.14 9.27
CA ALA A 30 7.99 14.67 8.10
C ALA A 30 7.10 15.54 7.21
N TRP A 31 5.82 15.20 7.10
CA TRP A 31 4.81 15.90 6.29
C TRP A 31 4.15 17.09 6.98
N GLY A 32 4.42 17.29 8.28
CA GLY A 32 3.95 18.42 9.06
C GLY A 32 4.89 19.62 8.98
N ARG A 33 5.51 19.98 10.12
CA ARG A 33 6.35 21.17 10.24
C ARG A 33 7.56 21.12 9.31
N ILE A 34 8.18 19.96 9.15
CA ILE A 34 9.42 19.82 8.36
C ILE A 34 9.15 20.07 6.88
N PHE A 35 8.11 19.47 6.30
CA PHE A 35 7.74 19.69 4.90
C PHE A 35 7.40 21.16 4.63
N LEU A 36 6.63 21.80 5.51
CA LEU A 36 6.31 23.23 5.41
C LEU A 36 7.57 24.10 5.45
N GLN A 37 8.47 23.85 6.40
CA GLN A 37 9.71 24.60 6.53
C GLN A 37 10.58 24.44 5.28
N LEU A 38 10.85 23.19 4.86
CA LEU A 38 11.75 22.92 3.74
C LEU A 38 11.15 23.36 2.40
N SER A 39 9.84 23.24 2.19
CA SER A 39 9.19 23.76 0.97
C SER A 39 9.18 25.29 0.89
N SER A 40 9.35 26.00 2.01
CA SER A 40 9.48 27.46 2.02
C SER A 40 10.93 27.94 1.83
N GLN A 41 11.92 27.13 2.23
CA GLN A 41 13.34 27.52 2.31
C GLN A 41 14.20 26.92 1.19
N VAL A 42 13.78 25.81 0.60
CA VAL A 42 14.59 25.04 -0.37
C VAL A 42 13.87 24.94 -1.71
N GLU A 43 14.52 25.43 -2.76
CA GLU A 43 13.91 25.56 -4.09
C GLU A 43 13.54 24.22 -4.74
N CYS A 44 14.36 23.16 -4.61
CA CYS A 44 13.99 21.84 -5.13
C CYS A 44 12.78 21.23 -4.40
N VAL A 45 12.68 21.41 -3.08
CA VAL A 45 11.54 20.93 -2.27
C VAL A 45 10.27 21.70 -2.64
N LYS A 46 10.38 23.02 -2.79
CA LYS A 46 9.27 23.88 -3.25
C LYS A 46 8.78 23.43 -4.63
N ALA A 47 9.69 23.24 -5.59
CA ALA A 47 9.33 22.81 -6.93
C ALA A 47 8.66 21.43 -6.94
N ALA A 48 9.13 20.48 -6.13
CA ALA A 48 8.49 19.18 -5.95
C ALA A 48 7.08 19.31 -5.35
N ALA A 49 6.90 20.18 -4.35
CA ALA A 49 5.58 20.47 -3.78
C ALA A 49 4.61 21.05 -4.82
N VAL A 50 5.07 21.99 -5.67
CA VAL A 50 4.25 22.53 -6.77
C VAL A 50 3.85 21.43 -7.76
N ALA A 51 4.80 20.56 -8.14
CA ALA A 51 4.52 19.43 -9.03
C ALA A 51 3.49 18.47 -8.42
N PHE A 52 3.59 18.17 -7.13
CA PHE A 52 2.60 17.38 -6.41
C PHE A 52 1.23 18.05 -6.38
N GLY A 53 1.15 19.34 -6.05
CA GLY A 53 -0.11 20.08 -6.07
C GLY A 53 -0.80 20.01 -7.42
N ALA A 54 -0.04 20.19 -8.52
CA ALA A 54 -0.57 20.09 -9.88
C ALA A 54 -1.06 18.67 -10.22
N ALA A 55 -0.27 17.65 -9.88
CA ALA A 55 -0.64 16.25 -10.10
C ALA A 55 -1.89 15.86 -9.29
N TYR A 56 -1.93 16.29 -8.03
CA TYR A 56 -3.07 16.06 -7.15
C TYR A 56 -4.32 16.70 -7.75
N GLU A 57 -4.28 17.99 -8.09
CA GLU A 57 -5.41 18.65 -8.75
C GLU A 57 -5.83 17.95 -10.02
N SER A 58 -4.91 17.56 -10.90
CA SER A 58 -5.25 16.83 -12.11
C SER A 58 -5.95 15.50 -11.79
N SER A 59 -5.49 14.77 -10.76
CA SER A 59 -6.14 13.53 -10.30
C SER A 59 -7.55 13.75 -9.75
N GLN A 60 -7.83 14.94 -9.18
CA GLN A 60 -9.13 15.32 -8.65
C GLN A 60 -10.07 15.91 -9.72
N ILE A 61 -9.51 16.69 -10.65
CA ILE A 61 -10.19 17.55 -11.63
C ILE A 61 -10.42 16.82 -12.95
N ASN A 62 -9.88 15.61 -13.16
CA ASN A 62 -10.34 14.73 -14.24
C ASN A 62 -11.83 14.32 -14.13
N LEU A 63 -12.58 14.84 -13.15
CA LEU A 63 -14.05 14.89 -13.12
C LEU A 63 -14.66 16.03 -13.97
N ILE A 64 -13.88 17.04 -14.39
CA ILE A 64 -14.31 18.26 -15.09
C ILE A 64 -13.21 18.74 -16.08
N GLY A 65 -12.99 17.99 -17.16
CA GLY A 65 -12.64 18.51 -18.50
C GLY A 65 -11.56 19.59 -18.74
N HIS A 66 -10.50 19.74 -17.95
CA HIS A 66 -9.41 20.71 -18.23
C HIS A 66 -7.97 20.15 -18.13
N ARG A 67 -7.05 20.84 -18.84
CA ARG A 67 -5.80 20.34 -19.44
C ARG A 67 -4.76 19.73 -18.48
N PRO A 68 -4.24 18.50 -18.76
CA PRO A 68 -3.15 17.85 -18.01
C PRO A 68 -1.72 18.36 -18.30
N TYR A 69 -1.56 19.36 -19.18
CA TYR A 69 -0.24 19.80 -19.68
C TYR A 69 0.63 20.55 -18.66
N SER A 70 0.06 21.10 -17.57
CA SER A 70 0.83 21.86 -16.58
C SER A 70 1.61 20.97 -15.60
N THR A 71 1.09 19.80 -15.24
CA THR A 71 1.71 18.89 -14.26
C THR A 71 3.12 18.48 -14.67
N TRP A 72 3.29 18.03 -15.92
CA TRP A 72 4.59 17.56 -16.42
C TRP A 72 5.62 18.67 -16.60
N ASN A 73 5.18 19.90 -16.84
CA ASN A 73 6.07 21.07 -16.85
C ASN A 73 6.62 21.34 -15.45
N TYR A 74 5.76 21.31 -14.43
CA TYR A 74 6.19 21.45 -13.03
C TYR A 74 7.08 20.29 -12.58
N TYR A 75 6.73 19.05 -12.95
CA TYR A 75 7.54 17.87 -12.68
C TYR A 75 8.94 17.96 -13.30
N GLY A 76 9.04 18.27 -14.60
CA GLY A 76 10.34 18.41 -15.27
C GLY A 76 11.20 19.53 -14.67
N SER A 77 10.57 20.64 -14.28
CA SER A 77 11.22 21.75 -13.59
C SER A 77 11.71 21.37 -12.19
N ALA A 78 10.92 20.59 -11.44
CA ALA A 78 11.31 20.08 -10.12
C ALA A 78 12.48 19.09 -10.22
N LEU A 79 12.43 18.16 -11.17
CA LEU A 79 13.50 17.20 -11.42
C LEU A 79 14.82 17.88 -11.82
N ALA A 80 14.76 18.90 -12.67
CA ALA A 80 15.94 19.68 -13.06
C ALA A 80 16.60 20.37 -11.85
N ARG A 81 15.79 20.99 -10.97
CA ARG A 81 16.30 21.60 -9.73
C ARG A 81 16.89 20.58 -8.78
N LEU A 82 16.20 19.46 -8.54
CA LEU A 82 16.71 18.38 -7.69
C LEU A 82 18.07 17.86 -8.18
N ARG A 83 18.22 17.64 -9.49
CA ARG A 83 19.50 17.20 -10.09
C ARG A 83 20.60 18.24 -9.93
N SER A 84 20.28 19.51 -10.18
CA SER A 84 21.21 20.62 -9.98
C SER A 84 21.69 20.69 -8.53
N ASP A 85 20.76 20.68 -7.57
CA ASP A 85 21.09 20.77 -6.14
C ASP A 85 21.91 19.58 -5.64
N PHE A 86 21.61 18.37 -6.16
CA PHE A 86 22.36 17.15 -5.90
C PHE A 86 23.80 17.22 -6.42
N HIS A 87 24.00 17.64 -7.68
CA HIS A 87 25.34 17.73 -8.27
C HIS A 87 26.19 18.84 -7.66
N ASN A 88 25.57 19.97 -7.31
CA ASN A 88 26.26 21.12 -6.74
C ASN A 88 26.53 20.98 -5.23
N GLY A 89 25.94 19.98 -4.57
CA GLY A 89 26.06 19.80 -3.11
C GLY A 89 25.49 20.97 -2.30
N SER A 90 24.59 21.76 -2.91
CA SER A 90 24.13 23.05 -2.37
C SER A 90 23.09 22.93 -1.25
N VAL A 91 22.52 21.74 -1.07
CA VAL A 91 21.42 21.48 -0.13
C VAL A 91 21.72 20.20 0.66
N GLY A 92 21.28 20.15 1.92
CA GLY A 92 21.38 18.97 2.77
C GLY A 92 20.62 17.75 2.24
N ALA A 93 21.12 16.56 2.61
CA ALA A 93 20.57 15.27 2.19
C ALA A 93 19.08 15.10 2.53
N GLU A 94 18.63 15.67 3.65
CA GLU A 94 17.23 15.63 4.10
C GLU A 94 16.28 16.29 3.10
N SER A 95 16.68 17.43 2.52
CA SER A 95 15.85 18.13 1.56
C SER A 95 15.83 17.43 0.20
N LEU A 96 16.97 16.88 -0.23
CA LEU A 96 17.07 16.10 -1.47
C LEU A 96 16.21 14.82 -1.37
N ALA A 97 16.28 14.12 -0.24
CA ALA A 97 15.45 12.94 0.02
C ALA A 97 13.96 13.29 0.07
N LEU A 98 13.59 14.37 0.77
CA LEU A 98 12.20 14.82 0.84
C LEU A 98 11.64 15.21 -0.53
N ALA A 99 12.39 15.96 -1.34
CA ALA A 99 11.99 16.29 -2.71
C ALA A 99 11.80 15.03 -3.56
N SER A 100 12.70 14.04 -3.44
CA SER A 100 12.59 12.75 -4.11
C SER A 100 11.35 11.98 -3.65
N MET A 101 11.04 11.93 -2.35
CA MET A 101 9.83 11.29 -1.82
C MET A 101 8.54 11.96 -2.36
N VAL A 102 8.52 13.28 -2.47
CA VAL A 102 7.37 14.02 -3.03
C VAL A 102 7.21 13.71 -4.52
N LEU A 103 8.31 13.66 -5.29
CA LEU A 103 8.28 13.28 -6.71
C LEU A 103 7.84 11.82 -6.90
N ALA A 104 8.17 10.92 -5.96
CA ALA A 104 7.63 9.57 -5.98
C ALA A 104 6.10 9.59 -5.96
N TYR A 105 5.49 10.43 -5.13
CA TYR A 105 4.03 10.54 -5.11
C TYR A 105 3.42 11.25 -6.34
N VAL A 106 4.15 12.15 -7.00
CA VAL A 106 3.73 12.70 -8.30
C VAL A 106 3.57 11.58 -9.33
N GLU A 107 4.55 10.68 -9.40
CA GLU A 107 4.54 9.52 -10.29
C GLU A 107 3.41 8.55 -9.92
N ILE A 108 3.18 8.32 -8.63
CA ILE A 108 2.05 7.51 -8.15
C ILE A 108 0.70 8.08 -8.59
N LEU A 109 0.48 9.39 -8.42
CA LEU A 109 -0.76 10.04 -8.87
C LEU A 109 -0.96 9.94 -10.39
N SER A 110 0.14 9.75 -11.13
CA SER A 110 0.16 9.57 -12.58
C SER A 110 0.20 8.10 -13.02
N GLN A 111 0.11 7.13 -12.10
CA GLN A 111 0.20 5.69 -12.36
C GLN A 111 1.54 5.22 -12.98
N HIS A 112 2.64 5.88 -12.62
CA HIS A 112 3.99 5.47 -13.00
C HIS A 112 4.72 4.82 -11.82
N GLU A 113 4.27 3.64 -11.40
CA GLU A 113 4.75 2.92 -10.21
C GLU A 113 6.27 2.69 -10.23
N GLN A 114 6.84 2.31 -11.38
CA GLN A 114 8.28 2.07 -11.51
C GLN A 114 9.13 3.33 -11.33
N ASN A 115 8.65 4.47 -11.85
CA ASN A 115 9.32 5.75 -11.66
C ASN A 115 9.20 6.21 -10.21
N ALA A 116 8.04 6.00 -9.58
CA ALA A 116 7.86 6.26 -8.16
C ALA A 116 8.84 5.46 -7.30
N PHE A 117 9.01 4.17 -7.60
CA PHE A 117 9.96 3.31 -6.91
C PHE A 117 11.41 3.79 -7.09
N THR A 118 11.76 4.29 -8.27
CA THR A 118 13.09 4.87 -8.55
C THR A 118 13.35 6.10 -7.67
N HIS A 119 12.38 7.00 -7.53
CA HIS A 119 12.48 8.17 -6.63
C HIS A 119 12.57 7.77 -5.17
N PHE A 120 11.81 6.76 -4.75
CA PHE A 120 11.88 6.22 -3.40
C PHE A 120 13.28 5.65 -3.10
N LEU A 121 13.82 4.80 -3.99
CA LEU A 121 15.16 4.22 -3.84
C LEU A 121 16.24 5.31 -3.82
N GLY A 122 16.09 6.35 -4.63
CA GLY A 122 16.97 7.52 -4.61
C GLY A 122 16.98 8.21 -3.25
N ALA A 123 15.80 8.43 -2.64
CA ALA A 123 15.68 9.05 -1.32
C ALA A 123 16.40 8.24 -0.23
N VAL A 124 16.25 6.91 -0.26
CA VAL A 124 16.97 6.00 0.65
C VAL A 124 18.47 6.16 0.48
N GLN A 125 18.97 6.01 -0.75
CA GLN A 125 20.40 6.06 -1.03
C GLN A 125 21.03 7.37 -0.57
N ILE A 126 20.32 8.50 -0.74
CA ILE A 126 20.74 9.81 -0.25
C ILE A 126 20.89 9.80 1.28
N LEU A 127 19.88 9.34 2.02
CA LEU A 127 19.92 9.35 3.49
C LEU A 127 20.91 8.34 4.07
N THR A 128 21.05 7.15 3.47
CA THR A 128 22.03 6.14 3.89
C THR A 128 23.46 6.66 3.76
N LYS A 129 23.79 7.32 2.64
CA LYS A 129 25.11 7.95 2.45
C LYS A 129 25.34 9.09 3.45
N ALA A 130 24.32 9.90 3.72
CA ALA A 130 24.43 11.00 4.68
C ALA A 130 24.70 10.52 6.12
N GLU A 131 24.11 9.40 6.53
CA GLU A 131 24.33 8.80 7.84
C GLU A 131 25.75 8.29 8.04
N GLN A 132 26.32 7.62 7.02
CA GLN A 132 27.69 7.12 7.06
C GLN A 132 28.72 8.25 7.29
N HIS A 133 28.41 9.47 6.86
CA HIS A 133 29.28 10.64 7.02
C HIS A 133 29.03 11.44 8.32
N ARG A 134 27.98 11.14 9.10
CA ARG A 134 27.47 12.01 10.19
C ARG A 134 27.66 11.47 11.61
N TRP A 135 28.66 10.62 11.87
CA TRP A 135 28.88 10.01 13.19
C TRP A 135 29.08 10.99 14.39
N GLN A 136 29.02 12.32 14.22
CA GLN A 136 29.31 13.31 15.28
C GLN A 136 28.43 14.61 15.31
N ALA A 137 27.28 14.74 14.64
CA ALA A 137 26.51 16.00 14.63
C ALA A 137 25.02 15.90 15.04
N SER A 138 24.53 16.93 15.75
CA SER A 138 23.25 17.02 16.50
C SER A 138 21.95 17.16 15.69
N SER A 139 21.95 16.98 14.37
CA SER A 139 20.71 17.07 13.55
C SER A 139 19.87 15.77 13.55
N ALA A 140 20.00 14.96 14.61
CA ALA A 140 19.45 13.61 14.69
C ALA A 140 17.92 13.56 14.51
N ASP A 141 17.21 14.64 14.83
CA ASP A 141 15.75 14.70 14.88
C ASP A 141 15.07 14.84 13.50
N ILE A 142 15.61 15.67 12.59
CA ILE A 142 15.06 15.78 11.22
C ILE A 142 15.37 14.50 10.43
N LEU A 143 16.59 13.99 10.57
CA LEU A 143 17.02 12.78 9.89
C LEU A 143 16.23 11.54 10.36
N SER A 144 16.02 11.38 11.67
CA SER A 144 15.20 10.30 12.22
C SER A 144 13.76 10.38 11.72
N THR A 145 13.18 11.58 11.68
CA THR A 145 11.82 11.81 11.20
C THR A 145 11.67 11.48 9.70
N MET A 146 12.65 11.83 8.87
CA MET A 146 12.65 11.46 7.45
C MET A 146 12.78 9.95 7.24
N LYS A 147 13.58 9.29 8.06
CA LYS A 147 13.71 7.82 8.03
C LYS A 147 12.41 7.13 8.44
N ASP A 148 11.74 7.60 9.48
CA ASP A 148 10.43 7.10 9.89
C ASP A 148 9.39 7.26 8.76
N ALA A 149 9.42 8.39 8.04
CA ALA A 149 8.58 8.58 6.86
C ALA A 149 8.91 7.59 5.73
N LEU A 150 10.19 7.31 5.46
CA LEU A 150 10.59 6.28 4.49
C LEU A 150 10.15 4.88 4.91
N VAL A 151 10.21 4.53 6.20
CA VAL A 151 9.69 3.25 6.71
C VAL A 151 8.20 3.13 6.46
N LYS A 152 7.44 4.21 6.68
CA LYS A 152 5.99 4.25 6.39
C LYS A 152 5.68 4.11 4.90
N ILE A 153 6.50 4.71 4.03
CA ILE A 153 6.41 4.50 2.57
C ILE A 153 6.74 3.06 2.20
N ASN A 154 7.78 2.48 2.80
CA ASN A 154 8.16 1.09 2.57
C ASN A 154 7.02 0.13 2.95
N LEU A 155 6.35 0.38 4.08
CA LEU A 155 5.16 -0.35 4.49
C LEU A 155 3.99 -0.19 3.51
N LEU A 156 3.79 1.01 2.95
CA LEU A 156 2.80 1.24 1.88
C LEU A 156 3.11 0.42 0.64
N ILE A 157 4.36 0.42 0.19
CA ILE A 157 4.77 -0.29 -1.00
C ILE A 157 4.71 -1.80 -0.76
N GLY A 158 5.14 -2.29 0.41
CA GLY A 158 4.97 -3.70 0.79
C GLY A 158 3.50 -4.12 0.84
N SER A 159 2.62 -3.31 1.43
CA SER A 159 1.17 -3.56 1.49
C SER A 159 0.54 -3.63 0.10
N TYR A 160 0.95 -2.74 -0.80
CA TYR A 160 0.51 -2.75 -2.19
C TYR A 160 1.09 -3.94 -2.97
N GLY A 161 2.38 -4.17 -2.82
CA GLY A 161 3.15 -5.24 -3.43
C GLY A 161 2.66 -6.63 -3.03
N LEU A 162 2.11 -6.82 -1.82
CA LEU A 162 1.45 -8.09 -1.45
C LEU A 162 0.31 -8.46 -2.40
N SER A 163 -0.36 -7.47 -2.98
CA SER A 163 -1.44 -7.72 -3.93
C SER A 163 -0.91 -8.01 -5.35
N GLN A 164 0.32 -7.57 -5.65
CA GLN A 164 1.00 -7.82 -6.92
C GLN A 164 1.91 -9.06 -6.81
N THR A 165 2.19 -9.74 -7.93
CA THR A 165 3.11 -10.89 -7.98
C THR A 165 4.38 -10.47 -8.74
N PRO A 166 5.56 -11.01 -8.37
CA PRO A 166 6.48 -10.39 -7.43
C PRO A 166 7.50 -9.47 -8.12
N GLN A 167 7.67 -8.25 -7.59
CA GLN A 167 8.87 -7.44 -7.81
C GLN A 167 9.40 -6.95 -6.45
N TYR A 168 10.72 -7.06 -6.31
CA TYR A 168 11.55 -6.87 -5.14
C TYR A 168 11.30 -5.57 -4.37
N MET A 169 11.45 -5.62 -3.04
CA MET A 169 11.64 -4.43 -2.24
C MET A 169 12.45 -4.68 -0.96
N TYR A 170 13.75 -4.34 -1.02
CA TYR A 170 14.61 -4.30 0.16
C TYR A 170 14.79 -2.88 0.70
N LEU A 171 14.64 -2.74 2.02
CA LEU A 171 15.36 -1.79 2.87
C LEU A 171 15.47 -2.40 4.27
N ASP A 172 16.61 -2.27 4.93
CA ASP A 172 16.76 -2.51 6.37
C ASP A 172 16.71 -1.16 7.14
N PHE A 173 15.88 -1.10 8.19
CA PHE A 173 15.78 0.05 9.12
C PHE A 173 15.59 -0.44 10.58
N PRO A 174 15.80 0.41 11.61
CA PRO A 174 16.42 0.00 12.87
C PRO A 174 15.43 -0.72 13.79
N ARG A 175 15.98 -1.55 14.68
CA ARG A 175 15.26 -2.23 15.75
C ARG A 175 14.56 -1.24 16.68
N ILE A 176 13.25 -1.39 16.82
CA ILE A 176 12.48 -0.80 17.92
C ILE A 176 12.65 -1.71 19.14
N PRO A 177 12.86 -1.18 20.36
CA PRO A 177 12.97 -2.01 21.54
C PRO A 177 11.65 -2.74 21.81
N THR A 178 11.70 -4.07 21.87
CA THR A 178 10.65 -4.92 22.43
C THR A 178 10.49 -4.61 23.91
N ARG A 179 9.31 -4.15 24.32
CA ARG A 179 8.92 -4.04 25.72
C ARG A 179 7.52 -4.62 25.90
N ASP A 180 7.36 -5.43 26.93
CA ASP A 180 6.09 -6.07 27.32
C ASP A 180 4.97 -5.06 27.66
N ASP A 181 5.29 -3.77 27.81
CA ASP A 181 4.34 -2.70 28.13
C ASP A 181 3.67 -2.02 26.91
N ALA A 182 4.08 -2.36 25.67
CA ALA A 182 3.71 -1.62 24.46
C ALA A 182 2.20 -1.63 24.14
N PHE A 183 1.44 -2.60 24.65
CA PHE A 183 0.02 -2.78 24.34
C PHE A 183 -0.94 -2.14 25.35
N CYS A 184 -0.40 -1.43 26.35
CA CYS A 184 -1.22 -0.61 27.26
C CYS A 184 -1.61 0.73 26.64
N GLU A 185 -0.75 1.28 25.77
CA GLU A 185 -0.94 2.56 25.10
C GLU A 185 -1.23 2.35 23.60
N PRO A 186 -2.33 2.89 23.04
CA PRO A 186 -2.71 2.60 21.66
C PRO A 186 -1.69 3.01 20.61
N GLU A 187 -0.97 4.09 20.85
CA GLU A 187 0.05 4.62 19.92
C GLU A 187 1.25 3.65 19.83
N LEU A 188 1.73 3.19 20.99
CA LEU A 188 2.81 2.20 21.05
C LEU A 188 2.39 0.84 20.47
N ALA A 189 1.13 0.45 20.67
CA ALA A 189 0.57 -0.76 20.09
C ALA A 189 0.54 -0.70 18.55
N ILE A 190 0.17 0.46 17.99
CA ILE A 190 0.18 0.70 16.54
C ILE A 190 1.62 0.62 16.01
N ASP A 191 2.59 1.25 16.68
CA ASP A 191 4.00 1.20 16.25
C ASP A 191 4.57 -0.22 16.30
N ALA A 192 4.28 -0.98 17.37
CA ALA A 192 4.65 -2.39 17.47
C ALA A 192 4.03 -3.24 16.35
N ALA A 193 2.77 -2.95 15.99
CA ALA A 193 2.08 -3.62 14.91
C ALA A 193 2.64 -3.28 13.52
N MET A 194 3.03 -2.03 13.29
CA MET A 194 3.71 -1.61 12.06
C MET A 194 5.08 -2.28 11.92
N HIS A 195 5.80 -2.47 13.02
CA HIS A 195 7.05 -3.23 13.03
C HIS A 195 6.83 -4.72 12.70
N CYS A 196 5.83 -5.35 13.31
CA CYS A 196 5.44 -6.73 12.98
C CYS A 196 5.05 -6.86 11.50
N LEU A 197 4.31 -5.90 10.96
CA LEU A 197 3.92 -5.85 9.54
C LEU A 197 5.14 -5.76 8.62
N TYR A 198 6.11 -4.91 8.95
CA TYR A 198 7.37 -4.80 8.22
C TYR A 198 8.12 -6.14 8.18
N ARG A 199 8.29 -6.79 9.33
CA ARG A 199 8.94 -8.12 9.43
C ARG A 199 8.20 -9.19 8.63
N SER A 200 6.88 -9.11 8.63
CA SER A 200 6.01 -10.00 7.84
C SER A 200 6.25 -9.84 6.34
N TYR A 201 6.36 -8.60 5.86
CA TYR A 201 6.64 -8.34 4.45
C TYR A 201 8.04 -8.80 4.05
N GLN A 202 9.05 -8.62 4.91
CA GLN A 202 10.39 -9.17 4.68
C GLN A 202 10.36 -10.70 4.51
N PHE A 203 9.61 -11.41 5.36
CA PHE A 203 9.45 -12.86 5.21
C PHE A 203 8.73 -13.23 3.91
N ILE A 204 7.61 -12.56 3.61
CA ILE A 204 6.80 -12.87 2.41
C ILE A 204 7.63 -12.65 1.14
N GLU A 205 8.43 -11.58 1.09
CA GLU A 205 9.36 -11.33 -0.01
C GLU A 205 10.37 -12.48 -0.16
N GLN A 206 11.06 -12.87 0.91
CA GLN A 206 12.03 -13.97 0.89
C GLN A 206 11.40 -15.28 0.42
N ALA A 207 10.20 -15.60 0.93
CA ALA A 207 9.47 -16.80 0.57
C ALA A 207 8.94 -16.76 -0.89
N SER A 208 8.70 -15.56 -1.44
CA SER A 208 8.21 -15.41 -2.82
C SER A 208 9.19 -15.98 -3.86
N HIS A 209 10.49 -15.92 -3.59
CA HIS A 209 11.54 -16.51 -4.45
C HIS A 209 11.50 -18.03 -4.51
N LEU A 210 10.91 -18.68 -3.50
CA LEU A 210 10.80 -20.14 -3.43
C LEU A 210 9.41 -20.62 -3.86
N ARG A 211 8.42 -19.73 -3.90
CA ARG A 211 7.00 -20.07 -4.10
C ARG A 211 6.76 -20.90 -5.36
N TYR A 212 7.42 -20.57 -6.47
CA TYR A 212 7.25 -21.25 -7.76
C TYR A 212 8.40 -22.22 -8.10
N THR A 213 9.35 -22.41 -7.20
CA THR A 213 10.47 -23.35 -7.37
C THR A 213 10.04 -24.78 -7.05
N TYR A 214 9.10 -24.92 -6.12
CA TYR A 214 8.59 -26.21 -5.66
C TYR A 214 7.05 -26.19 -5.62
N SER A 215 6.43 -27.37 -5.72
CA SER A 215 4.99 -27.51 -5.47
C SER A 215 4.62 -27.22 -4.01
N ASN A 216 5.55 -27.48 -3.10
CA ASN A 216 5.50 -27.09 -1.70
C ASN A 216 6.93 -27.00 -1.14
N TRP A 217 7.41 -25.80 -0.81
CA TRP A 217 8.80 -25.65 -0.34
C TRP A 217 9.03 -26.11 1.10
N LYS A 218 7.97 -26.43 1.89
CA LYS A 218 8.15 -26.91 3.28
C LYS A 218 8.94 -28.20 3.38
N GLU A 219 8.87 -29.02 2.34
CA GLU A 219 9.58 -30.30 2.26
C GLU A 219 11.07 -30.12 1.96
N HIS A 220 11.48 -28.92 1.53
CA HIS A 220 12.81 -28.64 1.00
C HIS A 220 13.61 -27.63 1.82
N ASP A 221 12.96 -26.73 2.56
CA ASP A 221 13.63 -25.68 3.34
C ASP A 221 13.16 -25.62 4.81
N PRO A 222 13.82 -26.37 5.72
CA PRO A 222 13.50 -26.33 7.15
C PRO A 222 13.74 -24.96 7.79
N THR A 223 14.68 -24.16 7.26
CA THR A 223 14.97 -22.82 7.78
C THR A 223 13.81 -21.88 7.48
N MET A 224 13.31 -21.91 6.24
CA MET A 224 12.15 -21.15 5.84
C MET A 224 10.88 -21.59 6.58
N CYS A 225 10.72 -22.89 6.86
CA CYS A 225 9.61 -23.39 7.68
C CYS A 225 9.61 -22.81 9.09
N LYS A 226 10.78 -22.74 9.72
CA LYS A 226 10.93 -22.13 11.04
C LYS A 226 10.63 -20.64 10.98
N ALA A 227 11.21 -19.93 10.01
CA ALA A 227 10.96 -18.50 9.82
C ALA A 227 9.47 -18.19 9.59
N GLN A 228 8.76 -19.03 8.82
CA GLN A 228 7.31 -18.92 8.61
C GLN A 228 6.54 -19.08 9.92
N SER A 229 6.92 -20.08 10.72
CA SER A 229 6.27 -20.37 12.01
C SER A 229 6.47 -19.23 13.00
N ASP A 230 7.70 -18.70 13.08
CA ASP A 230 8.07 -17.57 13.93
C ASP A 230 7.30 -16.31 13.51
N ALA A 231 7.28 -15.97 12.21
CA ALA A 231 6.55 -14.82 11.69
C ALA A 231 5.02 -14.94 11.91
N ALA A 232 4.45 -16.13 11.71
CA ALA A 232 3.03 -16.37 11.96
C ALA A 232 2.67 -16.26 13.45
N ALA A 233 3.54 -16.75 14.34
CA ALA A 233 3.35 -16.64 15.78
C ALA A 233 3.39 -15.18 16.25
N GLU A 234 4.36 -14.40 15.76
CA GLU A 234 4.47 -12.97 16.04
C GLU A 234 3.22 -12.20 15.56
N CYS A 235 2.78 -12.43 14.32
CA CYS A 235 1.55 -11.83 13.78
C CYS A 235 0.31 -12.13 14.63
N ARG A 236 0.12 -13.39 15.03
CA ARG A 236 -1.03 -13.79 15.86
C ARG A 236 -1.00 -13.12 17.22
N PHE A 237 0.15 -13.12 17.89
CA PHE A 237 0.33 -12.47 19.18
C PHE A 237 -0.05 -10.99 19.12
N VAL A 238 0.47 -10.25 18.13
CA VAL A 238 0.16 -8.82 17.96
C VAL A 238 -1.33 -8.61 17.64
N LEU A 239 -1.92 -9.45 16.79
CA LEU A 239 -3.36 -9.39 16.48
C LEU A 239 -4.23 -9.58 17.72
N ASP A 240 -3.88 -10.52 18.60
CA ASP A 240 -4.60 -10.78 19.85
C ASP A 240 -4.49 -9.59 20.81
N CYS A 241 -3.29 -9.02 20.97
CA CYS A 241 -3.09 -7.81 21.76
C CYS A 241 -3.92 -6.62 21.23
N LEU A 242 -3.92 -6.41 19.91
CA LEU A 242 -4.75 -5.37 19.29
C LEU A 242 -6.25 -5.64 19.45
N ALA A 243 -6.69 -6.91 19.47
CA ALA A 243 -8.08 -7.28 19.71
C ALA A 243 -8.53 -6.88 21.11
N ALA A 244 -7.72 -7.20 22.12
CA ALA A 244 -7.97 -6.87 23.52
C ALA A 244 -8.01 -5.35 23.71
N LEU A 245 -7.08 -4.62 23.10
CA LEU A 245 -7.04 -3.17 23.14
C LEU A 245 -8.25 -2.53 22.46
N ALA A 246 -8.63 -3.00 21.26
CA ALA A 246 -9.81 -2.52 20.54
C ALA A 246 -11.08 -2.70 21.37
N THR A 247 -11.23 -3.85 22.02
CA THR A 247 -12.37 -4.15 22.91
C THR A 247 -12.42 -3.18 24.08
N THR A 248 -11.27 -2.92 24.71
CA THR A 248 -11.14 -1.98 25.84
C THR A 248 -11.50 -0.54 25.42
N LEU A 249 -10.99 -0.08 24.28
CA LEU A 249 -11.30 1.25 23.74
C LEU A 249 -12.77 1.38 23.32
N GLN A 250 -13.34 0.34 22.70
CA GLN A 250 -14.75 0.30 22.32
C GLN A 250 -15.67 0.38 23.54
N ALA A 251 -15.34 -0.32 24.63
CA ALA A 251 -16.08 -0.24 25.89
C ALA A 251 -16.01 1.18 26.48
N ARG A 252 -14.82 1.80 26.51
CA ARG A 252 -14.64 3.20 26.95
C ARG A 252 -15.46 4.19 26.12
N CYS A 253 -15.48 4.02 24.80
CA CYS A 253 -16.26 4.88 23.90
C CYS A 253 -17.78 4.73 24.09
N SER A 254 -18.23 3.62 24.67
CA SER A 254 -19.64 3.32 24.89
C SER A 254 -20.12 3.78 26.26
N SER A 255 -19.22 3.88 27.26
CA SER A 255 -19.55 4.24 28.64
C SER A 255 -19.30 5.71 28.99
N ALA A 256 -18.40 6.38 28.27
CA ALA A 256 -18.11 7.81 28.41
C ALA A 256 -18.48 8.56 27.12
N THR A 257 -18.61 9.89 27.18
CA THR A 257 -18.62 10.72 25.96
C THR A 257 -17.29 10.49 25.22
N PRO A 258 -17.31 9.80 24.06
CA PRO A 258 -16.07 9.40 23.38
C PRO A 258 -15.34 10.65 22.91
N THR A 259 -14.06 10.75 23.24
CA THR A 259 -13.23 11.81 22.65
C THR A 259 -13.03 11.51 21.15
N PRO A 260 -12.90 12.53 20.29
CA PRO A 260 -12.57 12.32 18.88
C PRO A 260 -11.32 11.44 18.73
N ARG A 261 -10.32 11.66 19.60
CA ARG A 261 -9.06 10.91 19.64
C ARG A 261 -9.25 9.42 19.92
N ASP A 262 -10.19 9.03 20.79
CA ASP A 262 -10.44 7.62 21.10
C ASP A 262 -11.07 6.87 19.91
N LEU A 263 -12.07 7.48 19.25
CA LEU A 263 -12.68 6.91 18.05
C LEU A 263 -11.68 6.76 16.90
N ASP A 264 -10.79 7.74 16.82
CA ASP A 264 -9.73 7.83 15.84
C ASP A 264 -8.65 6.75 16.04
N MET A 265 -8.20 6.55 17.27
CA MET A 265 -7.28 5.46 17.63
C MET A 265 -7.93 4.10 17.37
N LEU A 266 -9.20 3.94 17.70
CA LEU A 266 -9.94 2.71 17.44
C LEU A 266 -10.04 2.41 15.93
N ALA A 267 -10.29 3.44 15.11
CA ALA A 267 -10.31 3.28 13.65
C ALA A 267 -8.95 2.88 13.08
N GLU A 268 -7.85 3.41 13.64
CA GLU A 268 -6.50 3.05 13.24
C GLU A 268 -6.14 1.62 13.67
N ILE A 269 -6.51 1.20 14.88
CA ILE A 269 -6.33 -0.18 15.33
C ILE A 269 -7.06 -1.17 14.41
N HIS A 270 -8.32 -0.90 14.05
CA HIS A 270 -9.03 -1.73 13.08
C HIS A 270 -8.32 -1.77 11.73
N ALA A 271 -7.83 -0.64 11.21
CA ALA A 271 -7.09 -0.62 9.95
C ALA A 271 -5.80 -1.45 10.02
N VAL A 272 -5.00 -1.30 11.07
CA VAL A 272 -3.75 -2.06 11.25
C VAL A 272 -4.03 -3.55 11.44
N ARG A 273 -5.13 -3.92 12.13
CA ARG A 273 -5.58 -5.33 12.21
C ARG A 273 -5.85 -5.91 10.83
N THR A 274 -6.53 -5.19 9.92
CA THR A 274 -6.76 -5.67 8.56
C THR A 274 -5.46 -5.93 7.78
N GLN A 275 -4.45 -5.07 7.97
CA GLN A 275 -3.13 -5.22 7.36
C GLN A 275 -2.41 -6.46 7.90
N LEU A 276 -2.35 -6.64 9.22
CA LEU A 276 -1.73 -7.80 9.85
C LEU A 276 -2.46 -9.11 9.54
N THR A 277 -3.80 -9.10 9.51
CA THR A 277 -4.56 -10.29 9.09
C THR A 277 -4.25 -10.65 7.64
N SER A 278 -4.12 -9.67 6.75
CA SER A 278 -3.71 -9.92 5.35
C SER A 278 -2.30 -10.49 5.27
N ALA A 279 -1.34 -9.92 6.01
CA ALA A 279 0.03 -10.42 6.07
C ALA A 279 0.09 -11.85 6.61
N LEU A 280 -0.67 -12.16 7.67
CA LEU A 280 -0.77 -13.51 8.24
C LEU A 280 -1.27 -14.53 7.22
N ILE A 281 -2.31 -14.19 6.45
CA ILE A 281 -2.81 -15.05 5.36
C ILE A 281 -1.67 -15.36 4.37
N PHE A 282 -0.93 -14.34 3.93
CA PHE A 282 0.18 -14.54 3.00
C PHE A 282 1.34 -15.34 3.60
N ILE A 283 1.69 -15.10 4.88
CA ILE A 283 2.70 -15.90 5.59
C ILE A 283 2.28 -17.37 5.57
N LEU A 284 1.03 -17.67 5.93
CA LEU A 284 0.52 -19.04 6.00
C LEU A 284 0.45 -19.70 4.62
N CYS A 285 0.13 -18.96 3.56
CA CYS A 285 0.08 -19.47 2.19
C CYS A 285 1.42 -19.44 1.46
N ALA A 286 2.48 -18.83 2.00
CA ALA A 286 3.74 -18.59 1.29
C ALA A 286 4.41 -19.86 0.73
N HIS A 287 4.13 -21.01 1.35
CA HIS A 287 4.61 -22.33 0.95
C HIS A 287 3.92 -22.95 -0.27
N SER A 288 2.75 -22.42 -0.63
CA SER A 288 1.94 -22.96 -1.71
C SER A 288 1.94 -22.00 -2.90
N PRO A 289 2.26 -22.49 -4.11
CA PRO A 289 2.07 -21.71 -5.32
C PRO A 289 0.60 -21.56 -5.68
N TYR A 290 -0.28 -22.41 -5.18
CA TYR A 290 -1.68 -22.49 -5.59
C TYR A 290 -2.56 -21.40 -4.98
N GLU A 291 -3.44 -20.82 -5.79
CA GLU A 291 -4.42 -19.81 -5.38
C GLU A 291 -5.56 -20.41 -4.54
N THR A 292 -5.83 -21.71 -4.64
CA THR A 292 -6.74 -22.43 -3.72
C THR A 292 -6.18 -22.60 -2.30
N ALA A 293 -4.89 -22.36 -2.06
CA ALA A 293 -4.38 -22.27 -0.68
C ALA A 293 -5.06 -21.14 0.11
N TYR A 294 -5.53 -20.13 -0.62
CA TYR A 294 -6.55 -19.13 -0.27
C TYR A 294 -7.65 -19.59 0.70
N ASP A 295 -8.19 -20.78 0.47
CA ASP A 295 -9.54 -21.11 0.90
C ASP A 295 -9.64 -21.49 2.39
N GLU A 296 -8.52 -21.89 2.98
CA GLU A 296 -8.41 -22.20 4.41
C GLU A 296 -8.56 -20.95 5.29
N HIS A 297 -8.65 -19.76 4.69
CA HIS A 297 -8.61 -18.47 5.38
C HIS A 297 -9.90 -17.64 5.25
N ASN A 298 -11.03 -18.29 4.99
CA ASN A 298 -12.33 -17.61 4.86
C ASN A 298 -12.70 -16.77 6.11
N ASP A 299 -12.41 -17.27 7.31
CA ASP A 299 -12.72 -16.57 8.57
C ASP A 299 -11.84 -15.31 8.74
N GLN A 300 -10.58 -15.38 8.32
CA GLN A 300 -9.66 -14.25 8.30
C GLN A 300 -10.11 -13.21 7.27
N PHE A 301 -10.57 -13.62 6.08
CA PHE A 301 -11.15 -12.70 5.10
C PHE A 301 -12.41 -12.01 5.63
N GLN A 302 -13.29 -12.73 6.32
CA GLN A 302 -14.46 -12.14 6.97
C GLN A 302 -14.07 -11.14 8.06
N SER A 303 -13.02 -11.45 8.84
CA SER A 303 -12.47 -10.55 9.85
C SER A 303 -11.91 -9.26 9.24
N ILE A 304 -11.19 -9.35 8.11
CA ILE A 304 -10.71 -8.19 7.35
C ILE A 304 -11.88 -7.27 6.97
N ILE A 305 -12.96 -7.83 6.43
CA ILE A 305 -14.14 -7.06 6.03
C ILE A 305 -14.80 -6.38 7.23
N SER A 306 -14.96 -7.09 8.34
CA SER A 306 -15.55 -6.56 9.57
C SER A 306 -14.73 -5.38 10.13
N ASP A 307 -13.42 -5.56 10.27
CA ASP A 307 -12.50 -4.53 10.79
C ASP A 307 -12.39 -3.35 9.82
N ALA A 308 -12.31 -3.59 8.50
CA ALA A 308 -12.29 -2.53 7.50
C ALA A 308 -13.58 -1.69 7.54
N ALA A 309 -14.74 -2.35 7.62
CA ALA A 309 -16.02 -1.67 7.74
C ALA A 309 -16.13 -0.87 9.05
N ALA A 310 -15.61 -1.39 10.16
CA ALA A 310 -15.54 -0.67 11.43
C ALA A 310 -14.67 0.59 11.32
N SER A 311 -13.46 0.46 10.77
CA SER A 311 -12.56 1.59 10.51
C SER A 311 -13.21 2.65 9.61
N ALA A 312 -13.82 2.24 8.49
CA ALA A 312 -14.48 3.14 7.55
C ALA A 312 -15.68 3.87 8.18
N ARG A 313 -16.48 3.19 9.01
CA ARG A 313 -17.61 3.82 9.73
C ARG A 313 -17.14 4.87 10.73
N LEU A 314 -16.10 4.56 11.50
CA LEU A 314 -15.52 5.50 12.47
C LEU A 314 -14.96 6.75 11.77
N ARG A 315 -14.27 6.58 10.63
CA ARG A 315 -13.72 7.69 9.84
C ARG A 315 -14.78 8.54 9.14
N ARG A 316 -15.92 7.96 8.73
CA ARG A 316 -17.03 8.68 8.07
C ARG A 316 -17.81 9.62 8.99
N ARG A 317 -17.75 9.44 10.31
CA ARG A 317 -18.46 10.31 11.27
C ARG A 317 -17.93 11.75 11.28
N ASN A 318 -16.70 11.96 10.80
CA ASN A 318 -16.11 13.28 10.65
C ASN A 318 -16.46 13.84 9.28
N LYS A 319 -16.77 15.16 9.20
CA LYS A 319 -17.09 15.82 7.92
C LYS A 319 -15.97 15.51 6.90
N PRO A 320 -16.27 14.90 5.74
CA PRO A 320 -15.25 14.60 4.76
C PRO A 320 -14.61 15.92 4.29
N SER A 321 -13.31 16.06 4.49
CA SER A 321 -12.56 17.11 3.81
C SER A 321 -12.69 16.88 2.32
N ALA A 322 -13.18 17.89 1.58
CA ALA A 322 -13.27 17.86 0.13
C ALA A 322 -11.90 17.57 -0.54
N PHE A 323 -10.80 17.76 0.21
CA PHE A 323 -9.43 17.59 -0.23
C PHE A 323 -8.79 16.26 0.18
N LYS A 324 -9.53 15.30 0.76
CA LYS A 324 -8.92 14.07 1.29
C LYS A 324 -9.17 12.85 0.39
N ARG A 325 -8.48 12.83 -0.74
CA ARG A 325 -8.44 11.67 -1.65
C ARG A 325 -7.09 10.95 -1.69
N PHE A 326 -6.11 11.35 -0.88
CA PHE A 326 -4.77 10.75 -0.85
C PHE A 326 -4.24 10.59 0.58
N SER A 327 -3.52 9.49 0.85
CA SER A 327 -2.83 9.22 2.11
C SER A 327 -1.44 8.63 1.88
N THR A 328 -0.51 8.97 2.78
CA THR A 328 0.87 8.47 2.82
C THR A 328 1.06 7.31 3.82
N ARG A 329 -0.03 6.75 4.35
CA ARG A 329 -0.01 5.61 5.29
C ARG A 329 -0.85 4.46 4.79
N PRO A 330 -0.46 3.19 5.06
CA PRO A 330 -1.32 2.04 4.80
C PRO A 330 -2.62 2.19 5.61
N GLY A 331 -3.75 1.94 4.97
CA GLY A 331 -5.05 1.92 5.61
C GLY A 331 -5.77 0.62 5.31
N ILE A 332 -6.97 0.70 4.74
CA ILE A 332 -7.83 -0.47 4.52
C ILE A 332 -7.93 -0.87 3.05
N VAL A 333 -7.34 -0.09 2.12
CA VAL A 333 -7.48 -0.34 0.69
C VAL A 333 -6.82 -1.67 0.29
N SER A 334 -5.52 -1.87 0.56
CA SER A 334 -4.85 -3.12 0.16
C SER A 334 -5.47 -4.39 0.76
N PRO A 335 -5.83 -4.44 2.07
CA PRO A 335 -6.51 -5.59 2.67
C PRO A 335 -7.85 -5.92 2.02
N LEU A 336 -8.68 -4.90 1.74
CA LEU A 336 -9.94 -5.11 1.02
C LEU A 336 -9.69 -5.63 -0.40
N PHE A 337 -8.66 -5.12 -1.07
CA PHE A 337 -8.30 -5.58 -2.40
C PHE A 337 -7.82 -7.04 -2.39
N ILE A 338 -7.02 -7.44 -1.39
CA ILE A 338 -6.64 -8.84 -1.17
C ILE A 338 -7.88 -9.74 -1.03
N VAL A 339 -8.89 -9.34 -0.24
CA VAL A 339 -10.15 -10.09 -0.15
C VAL A 339 -10.81 -10.20 -1.53
N SER A 340 -10.83 -9.11 -2.31
CA SER A 340 -11.48 -9.09 -3.63
C SER A 340 -10.83 -10.01 -4.67
N ILE A 341 -9.55 -10.35 -4.53
CA ILE A 341 -8.80 -11.15 -5.51
C ILE A 341 -8.42 -12.56 -5.02
N LYS A 342 -8.24 -12.76 -3.70
CA LYS A 342 -7.79 -14.05 -3.14
C LYS A 342 -8.93 -14.90 -2.58
N CYS A 343 -9.96 -14.28 -2.02
CA CYS A 343 -11.10 -15.01 -1.46
C CYS A 343 -11.97 -15.58 -2.58
N ARG A 344 -12.34 -16.87 -2.54
CA ARG A 344 -13.27 -17.46 -3.53
C ARG A 344 -14.76 -17.24 -3.20
N ASN A 345 -15.10 -16.75 -2.01
CA ASN A 345 -16.48 -16.49 -1.62
C ASN A 345 -17.05 -15.26 -2.37
N PRO A 346 -18.03 -15.43 -3.29
CA PRO A 346 -18.51 -14.33 -4.13
C PRO A 346 -19.10 -13.17 -3.31
N SER A 347 -19.76 -13.49 -2.19
CA SER A 347 -20.39 -12.46 -1.34
C SER A 347 -19.36 -11.60 -0.62
N LEU A 348 -18.29 -12.22 -0.10
CA LEU A 348 -17.20 -11.48 0.54
C LEU A 348 -16.43 -10.63 -0.48
N ARG A 349 -16.17 -11.17 -1.68
CA ARG A 349 -15.54 -10.40 -2.76
C ARG A 349 -16.36 -9.18 -3.15
N ALA A 350 -17.67 -9.36 -3.39
CA ALA A 350 -18.56 -8.26 -3.77
C ALA A 350 -18.63 -7.17 -2.69
N LEU A 351 -18.66 -7.58 -1.41
CA LEU A 351 -18.61 -6.66 -0.28
C LEU A 351 -17.27 -5.90 -0.22
N ALA A 352 -16.15 -6.59 -0.44
CA ALA A 352 -14.83 -5.98 -0.51
C ALA A 352 -14.73 -4.93 -1.62
N THR A 353 -15.17 -5.28 -2.84
CA THR A 353 -15.23 -4.39 -4.00
C THR A 353 -16.09 -3.16 -3.73
N THR A 354 -17.24 -3.33 -3.07
CA THR A 354 -18.12 -2.22 -2.71
C THR A 354 -17.43 -1.27 -1.74
N LEU A 355 -16.80 -1.80 -0.69
CA LEU A 355 -16.06 -1.00 0.29
C LEU A 355 -14.86 -0.27 -0.34
N LEU A 356 -14.12 -0.92 -1.25
CA LEU A 356 -13.01 -0.33 -2.00
C LEU A 356 -13.44 0.89 -2.81
N ASN A 357 -14.58 0.80 -3.49
CA ASN A 357 -15.07 1.87 -4.34
C ASN A 357 -15.44 3.14 -3.54
N GLU A 358 -15.72 2.99 -2.24
CA GLU A 358 -15.94 4.10 -1.30
C GLU A 358 -14.62 4.69 -0.75
N GLN A 359 -13.48 4.05 -0.96
CA GLN A 359 -12.20 4.49 -0.41
C GLN A 359 -11.46 5.46 -1.35
N SER A 360 -10.65 6.31 -0.71
CA SER A 360 -9.68 7.18 -1.35
C SER A 360 -8.41 6.41 -1.75
N ARG A 361 -7.36 7.11 -2.18
CA ARG A 361 -6.06 6.54 -2.52
C ARG A 361 -5.11 6.48 -1.31
N GLU A 362 -4.44 5.34 -1.13
CA GLU A 362 -3.41 5.07 -0.11
C GLU A 362 -2.07 4.78 -0.81
N GLY A 363 -1.25 5.81 -1.03
CA GLY A 363 -0.06 5.70 -1.87
C GLY A 363 -0.40 5.16 -3.28
N PRO A 364 0.20 4.04 -3.74
CA PRO A 364 -0.17 3.40 -5.02
C PRO A 364 -1.58 2.82 -5.05
N ALA A 365 -2.15 2.47 -3.89
CA ALA A 365 -3.41 1.75 -3.81
C ALA A 365 -4.61 2.70 -3.98
N ASP A 366 -5.16 2.78 -5.19
CA ASP A 366 -6.38 3.56 -5.47
C ASP A 366 -7.63 2.69 -5.32
N GLY A 367 -8.52 3.05 -4.38
CA GLY A 367 -9.72 2.26 -4.06
C GLY A 367 -10.62 1.97 -5.26
N ARG A 368 -10.83 2.94 -6.17
CA ARG A 368 -11.72 2.75 -7.33
C ARG A 368 -11.09 1.86 -8.40
N ILE A 369 -9.81 2.09 -8.68
CA ILE A 369 -9.06 1.27 -9.65
C ILE A 369 -8.99 -0.17 -9.16
N LEU A 370 -8.64 -0.37 -7.88
CA LEU A 370 -8.55 -1.70 -7.28
C LEU A 370 -9.92 -2.38 -7.17
N ALA A 371 -11.01 -1.63 -6.94
CA ALA A 371 -12.36 -2.17 -7.02
C ALA A 371 -12.68 -2.70 -8.43
N ALA A 372 -12.39 -1.91 -9.46
CA ALA A 372 -12.63 -2.28 -10.85
C ALA A 372 -11.80 -3.51 -11.27
N ILE A 373 -10.52 -3.57 -10.88
CA ILE A 373 -9.65 -4.73 -11.09
C ILE A 373 -10.20 -5.97 -10.38
N GLY A 374 -10.56 -5.86 -9.10
CA GLY A 374 -11.10 -6.96 -8.31
C GLY A 374 -12.40 -7.53 -8.88
N ALA A 375 -13.31 -6.64 -9.32
CA ALA A 375 -14.54 -7.03 -9.99
C ALA A 375 -14.26 -7.76 -11.32
N ARG A 376 -13.31 -7.26 -12.10
CA ARG A 376 -12.94 -7.87 -13.39
C ARG A 376 -12.29 -9.24 -13.20
N LEU A 377 -11.39 -9.38 -12.23
CA LEU A 377 -10.80 -10.66 -11.85
C LEU A 377 -11.87 -11.70 -11.49
N ALA A 378 -12.86 -11.31 -10.68
CA ALA A 378 -13.98 -12.20 -10.33
C ALA A 378 -14.77 -12.66 -11.57
N ALA A 379 -14.99 -11.76 -12.53
CA ALA A 379 -15.68 -12.08 -13.78
C ALA A 379 -14.85 -13.02 -14.68
N LEU A 380 -13.53 -12.85 -14.73
CA LEU A 380 -12.62 -13.71 -15.51
C LEU A 380 -12.55 -15.15 -14.98
N GLU A 381 -12.60 -15.30 -13.65
CA GLU A 381 -12.59 -16.61 -13.01
C GLU A 381 -13.94 -17.34 -13.15
N THR A 382 -15.06 -16.62 -13.14
CA THR A 382 -16.41 -17.19 -13.25
C THR A 382 -16.84 -17.48 -14.69
N SER A 383 -16.48 -16.63 -15.66
CA SER A 383 -16.78 -16.83 -17.09
C SER A 383 -16.13 -18.09 -17.68
N SER A 384 -15.04 -18.55 -17.08
CA SER A 384 -14.37 -19.80 -17.46
C SER A 384 -15.04 -21.04 -16.84
N SER A 385 -15.97 -20.87 -15.89
CA SER A 385 -16.68 -21.96 -15.20
C SER A 385 -17.93 -22.35 -15.98
N VAL A 386 -17.89 -23.54 -16.57
CA VAL A 386 -19.08 -24.15 -17.19
C VAL A 386 -19.97 -24.61 -16.05
N SER A 387 -21.07 -23.90 -15.81
CA SER A 387 -22.06 -24.34 -14.83
C SER A 387 -22.64 -25.69 -15.27
N SER A 388 -22.52 -26.70 -14.41
CA SER A 388 -23.16 -28.01 -14.58
C SER A 388 -24.70 -27.94 -14.51
N SER A 389 -25.28 -26.76 -14.17
CA SER A 389 -26.73 -26.53 -14.15
C SER A 389 -27.09 -25.05 -14.35
N PRO A 390 -27.92 -24.68 -15.34
CA PRO A 390 -28.20 -23.28 -15.70
C PRO A 390 -28.92 -22.44 -14.62
N ASN A 391 -29.37 -23.02 -13.51
CA ASN A 391 -30.15 -22.34 -12.46
C ASN A 391 -29.60 -22.47 -11.03
N ALA A 392 -28.40 -23.05 -10.83
CA ALA A 392 -27.80 -23.10 -9.50
C ALA A 392 -26.95 -21.83 -9.24
N PRO A 393 -27.08 -21.16 -8.08
CA PRO A 393 -26.12 -20.13 -7.68
C PRO A 393 -24.71 -20.74 -7.68
N LEU A 394 -23.73 -20.06 -8.29
CA LEU A 394 -22.33 -20.47 -8.23
C LEU A 394 -21.94 -20.63 -6.74
N ALA A 395 -21.62 -21.86 -6.35
CA ALA A 395 -21.16 -22.15 -5.00
C ALA A 395 -19.72 -21.64 -4.84
N VAL A 396 -19.29 -21.44 -3.58
CA VAL A 396 -17.95 -20.95 -3.19
C VAL A 396 -16.80 -21.81 -3.74
N CYS A 397 -17.09 -22.99 -4.32
CA CYS A 397 -16.12 -23.99 -4.76
C CYS A 397 -16.09 -24.27 -6.27
N ASP A 398 -16.87 -23.55 -7.10
CA ASP A 398 -16.99 -23.88 -8.54
C ASP A 398 -15.84 -23.33 -9.41
N ILE A 399 -14.96 -22.51 -8.83
CA ILE A 399 -13.77 -21.97 -9.52
C ILE A 399 -12.58 -22.90 -9.22
N SER A 400 -12.19 -23.69 -10.21
CA SER A 400 -11.02 -24.57 -10.15
C SER A 400 -9.71 -23.78 -10.17
N GLU A 401 -8.63 -24.41 -9.68
CA GLU A 401 -7.30 -23.80 -9.63
C GLU A 401 -6.82 -23.30 -11.01
N GLY A 402 -7.10 -24.04 -12.08
CA GLY A 402 -6.71 -23.65 -13.45
C GLY A 402 -7.45 -22.42 -13.99
N GLN A 403 -8.57 -22.03 -13.36
CA GLN A 403 -9.31 -20.82 -13.72
C GLN A 403 -8.87 -19.59 -12.92
N ARG A 404 -8.08 -19.78 -11.85
CA ARG A 404 -7.62 -18.67 -11.01
C ARG A 404 -6.68 -17.75 -11.78
N VAL A 405 -6.76 -16.46 -11.51
CA VAL A 405 -5.79 -15.49 -12.02
C VAL A 405 -4.74 -15.26 -10.94
N TYR A 406 -3.47 -15.41 -11.29
CA TYR A 406 -2.37 -15.45 -10.32
C TYR A 406 -1.74 -14.09 -10.06
N GLY A 407 -1.98 -13.13 -10.94
CA GLY A 407 -1.54 -11.77 -10.74
C GLY A 407 -2.08 -10.80 -11.76
N TYR A 408 -1.72 -9.55 -11.52
CA TYR A 408 -2.01 -8.44 -12.39
C TYR A 408 -0.88 -7.41 -12.29
N SER A 409 -0.76 -6.56 -13.31
CA SER A 409 0.02 -5.33 -13.24
C SER A 409 -0.73 -4.22 -13.98
N VAL A 410 -0.58 -3.00 -13.49
CA VAL A 410 -1.21 -1.81 -14.09
C VAL A 410 -0.21 -1.19 -15.07
N SER A 411 -0.64 -1.01 -16.32
CA SER A 411 0.16 -0.34 -17.35
C SER A 411 -0.23 1.13 -17.46
N PRO A 412 0.74 2.07 -17.54
CA PRO A 412 0.43 3.47 -17.75
C PRO A 412 -0.22 3.67 -19.12
N ARG A 413 -1.34 4.39 -19.15
CA ARG A 413 -2.02 4.69 -20.40
C ARG A 413 -1.61 6.06 -20.94
N PHE A 414 -0.97 6.08 -22.10
CA PHE A 414 -0.73 7.29 -22.88
C PHE A 414 -1.91 7.52 -23.84
N SER A 415 -3.12 7.76 -23.34
CA SER A 415 -4.25 8.11 -24.21
C SER A 415 -4.82 9.46 -23.82
N GLY A 416 -4.94 10.36 -24.80
CA GLY A 416 -5.53 11.70 -24.66
C GLY A 416 -7.06 11.69 -24.57
N ASP A 417 -7.68 10.54 -24.33
CA ASP A 417 -9.12 10.38 -24.35
C ASP A 417 -9.73 10.39 -22.94
N SER A 418 -10.82 11.12 -22.80
CA SER A 418 -11.43 11.58 -21.54
C SER A 418 -12.16 10.51 -20.72
N ARG A 419 -12.00 9.21 -21.03
CA ARG A 419 -12.63 8.12 -20.29
C ARG A 419 -11.70 7.59 -19.19
N HIS A 420 -12.23 7.35 -18.00
CA HIS A 420 -11.49 6.76 -16.87
C HIS A 420 -11.25 5.29 -17.14
N VAL A 421 -10.09 4.98 -17.71
CA VAL A 421 -9.73 3.64 -18.15
C VAL A 421 -8.32 3.32 -17.71
N VAL A 422 -8.12 2.09 -17.24
CA VAL A 422 -6.81 1.56 -16.88
C VAL A 422 -6.55 0.30 -17.68
N ASP A 423 -5.35 0.22 -18.26
CA ASP A 423 -4.89 -0.99 -18.92
C ASP A 423 -4.24 -1.90 -17.88
N VAL A 424 -4.74 -3.13 -17.80
CA VAL A 424 -4.32 -4.12 -16.81
C VAL A 424 -3.82 -5.35 -17.53
N ILE A 425 -2.61 -5.79 -17.18
CA ILE A 425 -2.05 -7.05 -17.66
C ILE A 425 -2.33 -8.10 -16.60
N PHE A 426 -3.07 -9.14 -16.95
CA PHE A 426 -3.32 -10.29 -16.10
C PHE A 426 -2.36 -11.42 -16.42
N GLN A 427 -2.13 -12.31 -15.45
CA GLN A 427 -1.25 -13.47 -15.63
C GLN A 427 -1.84 -14.78 -15.10
N ARG A 428 -1.52 -15.86 -15.82
CA ARG A 428 -1.82 -17.26 -15.47
C ARG A 428 -0.63 -18.16 -15.81
N PRO A 429 -0.47 -19.29 -15.11
CA PRO A 429 0.53 -20.29 -15.48
C PRO A 429 0.15 -20.95 -16.82
N SER A 430 1.15 -21.16 -17.69
CA SER A 430 0.99 -21.88 -18.97
C SER A 430 2.14 -22.87 -19.17
N PRO A 431 1.89 -24.19 -19.08
CA PRO A 431 0.62 -24.86 -18.76
C PRO A 431 0.15 -24.60 -17.32
N PRO A 432 -1.06 -25.04 -16.91
CA PRO A 432 -1.47 -24.98 -15.51
C PRO A 432 -0.44 -25.65 -14.59
N LEU A 433 -0.21 -25.09 -13.39
CA LEU A 433 0.82 -25.58 -12.46
C LEU A 433 0.78 -27.10 -12.24
N MET A 434 -0.41 -27.65 -11.99
CA MET A 434 -0.65 -29.08 -11.78
C MET A 434 -0.12 -29.98 -12.91
N GLN A 435 0.03 -29.44 -14.12
CA GLN A 435 0.48 -30.17 -15.31
C GLN A 435 1.95 -29.91 -15.65
N GLY A 436 2.54 -28.81 -15.16
CA GLY A 436 3.89 -28.40 -15.57
C GLY A 436 4.99 -28.60 -14.53
N TRP A 437 4.68 -29.03 -13.30
CA TRP A 437 5.73 -29.32 -12.32
C TRP A 437 6.75 -30.34 -12.85
N GLY A 438 8.03 -30.04 -12.69
CA GLY A 438 9.15 -30.85 -13.17
C GLY A 438 9.47 -30.69 -14.67
N HIS A 439 8.64 -29.96 -15.43
CA HIS A 439 8.82 -29.75 -16.86
C HIS A 439 8.97 -28.27 -17.25
N ILE A 440 8.41 -27.36 -16.44
CA ILE A 440 8.37 -25.93 -16.71
C ILE A 440 8.91 -25.20 -15.48
N ASP A 441 9.79 -24.23 -15.73
CA ASP A 441 10.28 -23.32 -14.71
C ASP A 441 9.33 -22.13 -14.57
N TYR A 442 8.46 -22.17 -13.56
CA TYR A 442 7.53 -21.07 -13.25
C TYR A 442 8.18 -19.91 -12.48
N SER A 443 9.47 -20.03 -12.11
CA SER A 443 10.22 -18.90 -11.54
C SER A 443 10.60 -17.86 -12.61
N CYS A 444 10.54 -18.23 -13.90
CA CYS A 444 10.84 -17.35 -15.02
C CYS A 444 9.58 -16.96 -15.81
N GLN A 445 9.64 -15.87 -16.58
CA GLN A 445 8.49 -15.35 -17.35
C GLN A 445 7.93 -16.35 -18.37
N ASN A 446 8.72 -17.33 -18.83
CA ASN A 446 8.30 -18.28 -19.87
C ASN A 446 7.23 -19.27 -19.40
N GLY A 447 7.09 -19.48 -18.08
CA GLY A 447 6.04 -20.33 -17.51
C GLY A 447 4.68 -19.65 -17.41
N TRP A 448 4.55 -18.41 -17.90
CA TRP A 448 3.38 -17.56 -17.68
C TRP A 448 2.78 -17.07 -19.00
N MET A 449 1.45 -17.07 -19.07
CA MET A 449 0.71 -16.35 -20.10
C MET A 449 0.26 -15.00 -19.55
N TYR A 450 0.41 -13.97 -20.38
CA TYR A 450 0.03 -12.60 -20.07
C TYR A 450 -0.99 -12.12 -21.09
N TRP A 451 -2.00 -11.38 -20.65
CA TRP A 451 -2.95 -10.72 -21.55
C TRP A 451 -3.37 -9.37 -20.98
N SER A 452 -3.60 -8.40 -21.85
CA SER A 452 -4.00 -7.05 -21.47
C SER A 452 -5.50 -6.86 -21.67
N GLU A 453 -6.14 -6.16 -20.74
CA GLU A 453 -7.51 -5.66 -20.89
C GLU A 453 -7.60 -4.21 -20.43
N THR A 454 -8.44 -3.43 -21.12
CA THR A 454 -8.79 -2.08 -20.69
C THR A 454 -10.03 -2.16 -19.79
N ILE A 455 -9.93 -1.64 -18.57
CA ILE A 455 -11.01 -1.61 -17.58
C ILE A 455 -11.50 -0.18 -17.43
N GLU A 456 -12.82 0.04 -17.57
CA GLU A 456 -13.48 1.30 -17.24
C GLU A 456 -13.67 1.42 -15.71
N ILE A 457 -13.40 2.61 -15.16
CA ILE A 457 -13.43 2.93 -13.72
C ILE A 457 -14.64 3.78 -13.36
#